data_AF-A0A9W6MF34-F1
#
_entry.id   AF-A0A9W6MF34-F1
#
_cell.length_a   1.000
_cell.length_b   1.000
_cell.length_c   1.000
_cell.angle_alpha   90.00
_cell.angle_beta   90.00
_cell.angle_gamma   90.00
#
_symmetry.space_group_name_H-M   'P 1'
#
loop_
_entity.id
_entity.type
_entity.pdbx_description
1 polymer ?
#
loop_
_entity_poly.entity_id
_entity_poly.type
_entity_poly.pdbx_seq_one_letter_code
_entity_poly.pdbx_strand_id
1 'polypeptide(L)'
;MTSSLPDTARDVPARGRTDAPHFEITRKVRVTLLIHAALALVATVVTVPIPVRFPQLRVPVWIAIAVVAAGLAVLPEVRRRLARRPMLTGGWLLVVLTTVQAFVVGDLLALLGLWLAVPALALMAGRLRTRARKALVAAHVIASGGWVGIAIVMVTMSVIALTSTDAGSVAATYRLMEIFDLTLLPWANFAATLSGVALGLTTKWGLIRYYWVAIKLVIGIGVLVLAFGFLHDALEASAEAAAQVAAGGATAHDFGLVQGAVFWGFVFGLVNLLAAMLLSLYKPGGKTRRGLRTTARPRGAADHR
;
A
#
# COMPACT_ATOMS: atom_id res chain seq x y z
N MET A 1 55.78 63.66 19.79
CA MET A 1 55.70 62.31 20.36
C MET A 1 54.25 61.85 20.32
N THR A 2 53.84 61.25 19.21
CA THR A 2 52.49 60.75 18.96
C THR A 2 52.48 59.24 19.18
N SER A 3 51.76 58.80 20.21
CA SER A 3 51.66 57.39 20.63
C SER A 3 50.71 56.62 19.70
N SER A 4 51.24 55.54 19.13
CA SER A 4 50.62 54.60 18.21
C SER A 4 49.67 53.62 18.94
N LEU A 5 48.43 53.52 18.47
CA LEU A 5 47.49 52.45 18.82
C LEU A 5 47.75 51.20 17.95
N PRO A 6 47.68 49.96 18.48
CA PRO A 6 47.77 48.75 17.66
C PRO A 6 46.44 48.41 17.00
N ASP A 7 46.52 48.16 15.69
CA ASP A 7 45.45 47.67 14.83
C ASP A 7 45.09 46.22 15.19
N THR A 8 43.87 46.02 15.72
CA THR A 8 43.33 44.68 16.01
C THR A 8 42.58 44.16 14.80
N ALA A 9 43.35 43.66 13.82
CA ALA A 9 42.81 42.85 12.74
C ALA A 9 42.14 41.60 13.34
N ARG A 10 40.81 41.63 13.40
CA ARG A 10 40.01 40.45 13.76
C ARG A 10 40.07 39.47 12.60
N ASP A 11 40.83 38.40 12.77
CA ASP A 11 40.69 37.18 11.99
C ASP A 11 39.26 36.66 12.16
N VAL A 12 38.43 36.90 11.13
CA VAL A 12 37.14 36.24 10.98
C VAL A 12 37.43 34.83 10.47
N PRO A 13 37.21 33.76 11.26
CA PRO A 13 37.38 32.41 10.77
C PRO A 13 36.41 32.21 9.60
N ALA A 14 36.95 31.85 8.44
CA ALA A 14 36.20 31.47 7.27
C ALA A 14 35.12 30.46 7.68
N ARG A 15 33.84 30.87 7.58
CA ARG A 15 32.72 29.97 7.85
C ARG A 15 32.91 28.73 7.00
N GLY A 16 33.25 27.62 7.66
CA GLY A 16 33.35 26.32 7.05
C GLY A 16 32.11 26.09 6.20
N ARG A 17 32.33 25.86 4.91
CA ARG A 17 31.32 25.46 3.94
C ARG A 17 30.63 24.23 4.55
N THR A 18 29.46 24.42 5.13
CA THR A 18 28.65 23.32 5.65
C THR A 18 28.28 22.48 4.45
N ASP A 19 28.95 21.34 4.28
CA ASP A 19 28.58 20.36 3.28
C ASP A 19 27.10 20.05 3.47
N ALA A 20 26.28 20.50 2.51
CA ALA A 20 24.85 20.27 2.56
C ALA A 20 24.62 18.76 2.67
N PRO A 21 23.72 18.29 3.56
CA PRO A 21 23.56 16.87 3.85
C PRO A 21 23.28 16.09 2.56
N HIS A 22 24.19 15.19 2.21
CA HIS A 22 24.07 14.32 1.04
C HIS A 22 22.92 13.33 1.21
N PHE A 23 22.18 13.06 0.15
CA PHE A 23 21.08 12.10 0.19
C PHE A 23 21.63 10.68 0.06
N GLU A 24 21.72 9.96 1.18
CA GLU A 24 22.06 8.55 1.20
C GLU A 24 20.81 7.68 1.37
N ILE A 25 20.65 6.69 0.49
CA ILE A 25 19.64 5.66 0.67
C ILE A 25 20.17 4.56 1.61
N THR A 26 19.31 4.11 2.52
CA THR A 26 19.68 2.99 3.39
C THR A 26 19.83 1.69 2.59
N ARG A 27 20.66 0.75 3.08
CA ARG A 27 20.78 -0.60 2.49
C ARG A 27 19.42 -1.26 2.25
N LYS A 28 18.46 -1.07 3.17
CA LYS A 28 17.11 -1.61 3.04
C LYS A 28 16.38 -1.07 1.82
N VAL A 29 16.40 0.24 1.63
CA VAL A 29 15.78 0.90 0.46
C VAL A 29 16.41 0.40 -0.83
N ARG A 30 17.75 0.33 -0.88
CA ARG A 30 18.47 -0.18 -2.06
C ARG A 30 18.06 -1.61 -2.40
N VAL A 31 18.07 -2.51 -1.41
CA VAL A 31 17.64 -3.91 -1.60
C VAL A 31 16.20 -3.99 -2.09
N THR A 32 15.27 -3.23 -1.50
CA THR A 32 13.87 -3.18 -1.96
C THR A 32 13.75 -2.73 -3.42
N LEU A 33 14.50 -1.70 -3.82
CA LEU A 33 14.51 -1.22 -5.20
C LEU A 33 15.09 -2.24 -6.18
N LEU A 34 16.17 -2.92 -5.80
CA LEU A 34 16.78 -3.99 -6.62
C LEU A 34 15.84 -5.19 -6.78
N ILE A 35 15.16 -5.59 -5.70
CA ILE A 35 14.14 -6.65 -5.76
C ILE A 35 13.00 -6.23 -6.70
N HIS A 36 12.56 -4.97 -6.63
CA HIS A 36 11.51 -4.46 -7.52
C HIS A 36 11.96 -4.45 -8.98
N ALA A 37 13.22 -4.07 -9.25
CA ALA A 37 13.79 -4.13 -10.59
C ALA A 37 13.87 -5.57 -11.12
N ALA A 38 14.32 -6.51 -10.29
CA ALA A 38 14.38 -7.93 -10.64
C ALA A 38 12.99 -8.53 -10.90
N LEU A 39 12.02 -8.24 -10.02
CA LEU A 39 10.62 -8.61 -10.20
C LEU A 39 10.08 -8.09 -11.54
N ALA A 40 10.35 -6.82 -11.85
CA ALA A 40 9.89 -6.20 -13.09
C ALA A 40 10.49 -6.86 -14.33
N LEU A 41 11.79 -7.21 -14.29
CA LEU A 41 12.44 -7.94 -15.39
C LEU A 41 11.85 -9.35 -15.55
N VAL A 42 11.69 -10.10 -14.45
CA VAL A 42 11.07 -11.44 -14.50
C VAL A 42 9.64 -11.37 -15.04
N ALA A 43 8.88 -10.35 -14.64
CA ALA A 43 7.51 -10.18 -15.11
C ALA A 43 7.41 -9.90 -16.62
N THR A 44 8.47 -9.41 -17.29
CA THR A 44 8.47 -9.25 -18.75
C THR A 44 8.35 -10.59 -19.49
N VAL A 45 8.88 -11.68 -18.92
CA VAL A 45 8.92 -13.01 -19.56
C VAL A 45 7.91 -13.98 -18.98
N VAL A 46 7.45 -13.77 -17.74
CA VAL A 46 6.40 -14.59 -17.12
C VAL A 46 5.05 -14.29 -17.76
N THR A 47 4.36 -15.33 -18.20
CA THR A 47 2.97 -15.27 -18.65
C THR A 47 2.02 -15.25 -17.45
N VAL A 48 1.06 -14.33 -17.47
CA VAL A 48 0.04 -14.25 -16.42
C VAL A 48 -1.16 -15.12 -16.83
N PRO A 49 -1.74 -15.92 -15.91
CA PRO A 49 -2.92 -16.73 -16.23
C PRO A 49 -4.13 -15.89 -16.64
N ILE A 50 -4.24 -14.69 -16.05
CA ILE A 50 -5.33 -13.75 -16.30
C ILE A 50 -4.93 -12.81 -17.44
N PRO A 51 -5.74 -12.72 -18.51
CA PRO A 51 -5.44 -11.85 -19.64
C PRO A 51 -5.41 -10.38 -19.21
N VAL A 52 -4.34 -9.68 -19.61
CA VAL A 52 -4.19 -8.25 -19.37
C VAL A 52 -5.05 -7.44 -20.33
N ARG A 53 -5.57 -6.30 -19.88
CA ARG A 53 -6.45 -5.43 -20.68
C ARG A 53 -5.73 -4.79 -21.86
N PHE A 54 -4.46 -4.44 -21.68
CA PHE A 54 -3.62 -3.82 -22.73
C PHE A 54 -2.29 -4.58 -22.92
N PRO A 55 -2.30 -5.72 -23.62
CA PRO A 55 -1.10 -6.56 -23.80
C PRO A 55 0.10 -5.82 -24.40
N GLN A 56 -0.16 -4.89 -25.32
CA GLN A 56 0.86 -4.06 -25.99
C GLN A 56 1.61 -3.13 -25.03
N LEU A 57 0.99 -2.72 -23.91
CA LEU A 57 1.62 -1.86 -22.91
C LEU A 57 2.32 -2.65 -21.81
N ARG A 58 2.02 -3.95 -21.66
CA ARG A 58 2.48 -4.77 -20.54
C ARG A 58 4.00 -4.80 -20.44
N VAL A 59 4.70 -5.22 -21.49
CA VAL A 59 6.16 -5.35 -21.48
C VAL A 59 6.86 -3.99 -21.42
N PRO A 60 6.49 -2.98 -22.23
CA PRO A 60 7.13 -1.65 -22.16
C PRO A 60 7.05 -1.01 -20.77
N VAL A 61 5.91 -1.12 -20.08
CA VAL A 61 5.76 -0.56 -18.74
C VAL A 61 6.58 -1.32 -17.70
N TRP A 62 6.66 -2.66 -17.77
CA TRP A 62 7.55 -3.44 -16.92
C TRP A 62 9.03 -3.08 -17.11
N ILE A 63 9.47 -2.85 -18.35
CA ILE A 63 10.83 -2.36 -18.63
C ILE A 63 11.05 -0.98 -18.01
N ALA A 64 10.10 -0.06 -18.15
CA ALA A 64 10.18 1.27 -17.55
C ALA A 64 10.28 1.19 -16.01
N ILE A 65 9.48 0.32 -15.38
CA ILE A 65 9.54 0.04 -13.94
C ILE A 65 10.93 -0.47 -13.54
N ALA A 66 11.47 -1.45 -14.27
CA ALA A 66 12.79 -2.02 -14.01
C ALA A 66 13.91 -0.97 -14.08
N VAL A 67 13.90 -0.15 -15.13
CA VAL A 67 14.87 0.92 -15.36
C VAL A 67 14.80 1.98 -14.26
N VAL A 68 13.60 2.44 -13.91
CA VAL A 68 13.42 3.44 -12.84
C VAL A 68 13.86 2.88 -11.49
N ALA A 69 13.48 1.65 -11.15
CA ALA A 69 13.86 1.02 -9.88
C ALA A 69 15.38 0.80 -9.77
N ALA A 70 16.02 0.27 -10.81
CA ALA A 70 17.47 0.08 -10.87
C ALA A 70 18.21 1.43 -10.83
N GLY A 71 17.74 2.42 -11.58
CA GLY A 71 18.27 3.77 -11.57
C GLY A 71 18.23 4.39 -10.17
N LEU A 72 17.10 4.28 -9.46
CA LEU A 72 16.99 4.76 -8.08
C LEU A 72 17.95 4.04 -7.12
N ALA A 73 18.24 2.76 -7.36
CA ALA A 73 19.15 1.97 -6.52
C ALA A 73 20.63 2.34 -6.72
N VAL A 74 21.03 2.63 -7.97
CA VAL A 74 22.44 2.81 -8.40
C VAL A 74 22.87 4.27 -8.46
N LEU A 75 22.00 5.21 -8.84
CA LEU A 75 22.34 6.63 -9.01
C LEU A 75 23.06 7.27 -7.80
N PRO A 76 22.70 6.96 -6.55
CA PRO A 76 23.41 7.51 -5.38
C PRO A 76 24.87 7.04 -5.27
N GLU A 77 25.24 5.90 -5.86
CA GLU A 77 26.62 5.39 -5.86
C GLU A 77 27.47 6.12 -6.91
N VAL A 78 26.88 6.36 -8.09
CA VAL A 78 27.57 7.00 -9.22
C VAL A 78 27.68 8.51 -9.02
N ARG A 79 26.67 9.14 -8.43
CA ARG A 79 26.62 10.60 -8.21
C ARG A 79 26.49 10.93 -6.73
N ARG A 80 27.64 11.15 -6.09
CA ARG A 80 27.78 11.51 -4.66
C ARG A 80 27.01 12.79 -4.24
N ARG A 81 26.58 13.63 -5.19
CA ARG A 81 25.86 14.90 -4.92
C ARG A 81 24.42 14.88 -5.43
N LEU A 82 23.70 13.76 -5.31
CA LEU A 82 22.29 13.76 -5.70
C LEU A 82 21.44 14.54 -4.69
N ALA A 83 20.64 15.48 -5.18
CA ALA A 83 19.65 16.17 -4.38
C ALA A 83 18.49 15.22 -4.00
N ARG A 84 17.82 15.49 -2.88
CA ARG A 84 16.67 14.69 -2.42
C ARG A 84 15.46 14.74 -3.37
N ARG A 85 15.27 15.87 -4.07
CA ARG A 85 14.11 16.08 -4.96
C ARG A 85 14.03 15.04 -6.10
N PRO A 86 15.05 14.82 -6.95
CA PRO A 86 14.98 13.85 -8.03
C PRO A 86 14.74 12.41 -7.56
N MET A 87 15.26 12.04 -6.38
CA MET A 87 14.99 10.72 -5.79
C MET A 87 13.53 10.53 -5.43
N LEU A 88 12.89 11.56 -4.87
CA LEU A 88 11.45 11.50 -4.59
C LEU A 88 10.61 11.54 -5.86
N THR A 89 11.01 12.33 -6.86
CA THR A 89 10.34 12.34 -8.17
C THR A 89 10.41 10.98 -8.83
N GLY A 90 11.58 10.33 -8.85
CA GLY A 90 11.73 8.97 -9.38
C GLY A 90 10.96 7.94 -8.56
N GLY A 91 10.93 8.06 -7.23
CA GLY A 91 10.12 7.17 -6.38
C GLY A 91 8.60 7.32 -6.62
N TRP A 92 8.11 8.54 -6.86
CA TRP A 92 6.72 8.76 -7.26
C TRP A 92 6.45 8.20 -8.66
N LEU A 93 7.35 8.41 -9.62
CA LEU A 93 7.25 7.81 -10.95
C LEU A 93 7.17 6.28 -10.86
N LEU A 94 7.99 5.65 -10.02
CA LEU A 94 7.96 4.21 -9.80
C LEU A 94 6.60 3.73 -9.28
N VAL A 95 6.03 4.42 -8.28
CA VAL A 95 4.70 4.12 -7.76
C VAL A 95 3.64 4.28 -8.84
N VAL A 96 3.66 5.38 -9.61
CA VAL A 96 2.69 5.65 -10.68
C VAL A 96 2.77 4.58 -11.77
N LEU A 97 3.96 4.27 -12.27
CA LEU A 97 4.14 3.23 -13.29
C LEU A 97 3.63 1.87 -12.79
N THR A 98 3.93 1.51 -11.55
CA THR A 98 3.48 0.24 -10.95
C THR A 98 1.95 0.22 -10.77
N THR A 99 1.33 1.33 -10.38
CA THR A 99 -0.14 1.44 -10.27
C THR A 99 -0.80 1.34 -11.64
N VAL A 100 -0.24 2.02 -12.66
CA VAL A 100 -0.74 1.93 -14.05
C VAL A 100 -0.65 0.49 -14.54
N GLN A 101 0.47 -0.19 -14.28
CA GLN A 101 0.63 -1.60 -14.65
C GLN A 101 -0.40 -2.50 -13.96
N ALA A 102 -0.63 -2.29 -12.67
CA ALA A 102 -1.54 -3.12 -11.89
C ALA A 102 -3.01 -2.97 -12.33
N PHE A 103 -3.48 -1.74 -12.52
CA PHE A 103 -4.92 -1.49 -12.66
C PHE A 103 -5.37 -1.00 -14.04
N VAL A 104 -4.50 -0.31 -14.78
CA VAL A 104 -4.83 0.17 -16.13
C VAL A 104 -4.52 -0.91 -17.14
N VAL A 105 -3.28 -1.43 -17.13
CA VAL A 105 -2.86 -2.57 -17.95
C VAL A 105 -3.53 -3.86 -17.46
N GLY A 106 -3.79 -3.97 -16.15
CA GLY A 106 -4.49 -5.12 -15.56
C GLY A 106 -3.58 -6.29 -15.24
N ASP A 107 -2.28 -6.05 -15.04
CA ASP A 107 -1.34 -7.10 -14.65
C ASP A 107 -1.27 -7.21 -13.12
N LEU A 108 -1.95 -8.22 -12.56
CA LEU A 108 -2.01 -8.42 -11.11
C LEU A 108 -0.64 -8.65 -10.46
N LEU A 109 0.39 -9.10 -11.20
CA LEU A 109 1.74 -9.22 -10.65
C LEU A 109 2.29 -7.86 -10.22
N ALA A 110 1.84 -6.76 -10.83
CA ALA A 110 2.25 -5.42 -10.44
C ALA A 110 1.68 -4.99 -9.08
N LEU A 111 0.64 -5.64 -8.58
CA LEU A 111 0.17 -5.43 -7.20
C LEU A 111 1.27 -5.80 -6.19
N LEU A 112 2.06 -6.86 -6.45
CA LEU A 112 3.23 -7.21 -5.64
C LEU A 112 4.31 -6.13 -5.70
N GLY A 113 4.47 -5.49 -6.86
CA GLY A 113 5.36 -4.35 -7.03
C GLY A 113 4.98 -3.16 -6.13
N LEU A 114 3.68 -2.89 -5.92
CA LEU A 114 3.26 -1.79 -5.05
C LEU A 114 3.70 -1.98 -3.59
N TRP A 115 3.78 -3.24 -3.14
CA TRP A 115 4.31 -3.61 -1.83
C TRP A 115 5.82 -3.35 -1.68
N LEU A 116 6.54 -3.08 -2.77
CA LEU A 116 7.96 -2.69 -2.77
C LEU A 116 8.10 -1.18 -3.01
N ALA A 117 7.40 -0.64 -4.01
CA ALA A 117 7.50 0.76 -4.42
C ALA A 117 7.04 1.73 -3.33
N VAL A 118 5.89 1.48 -2.68
CA VAL A 118 5.36 2.39 -1.65
C VAL A 118 6.25 2.44 -0.41
N PRO A 119 6.69 1.31 0.18
CA PRO A 119 7.65 1.35 1.29
C PRO A 119 8.98 1.99 0.91
N ALA A 120 9.52 1.73 -0.28
CA ALA A 120 10.75 2.37 -0.74
C ALA A 120 10.61 3.90 -0.79
N LEU A 121 9.53 4.40 -1.41
CA LEU A 121 9.23 5.84 -1.44
C LEU A 121 9.03 6.41 -0.04
N ALA A 122 8.27 5.74 0.82
CA ALA A 122 8.01 6.18 2.18
C ALA A 122 9.30 6.27 3.03
N LEU A 123 10.20 5.30 2.89
CA LEU A 123 11.49 5.29 3.57
C LEU A 123 12.43 6.38 3.05
N MET A 124 12.47 6.62 1.73
CA MET A 124 13.22 7.73 1.11
C MET A 124 12.66 9.09 1.52
N ALA A 125 11.34 9.21 1.65
CA ALA A 125 10.67 10.41 2.12
C ALA A 125 10.95 10.67 3.60
N GLY A 126 11.05 9.63 4.44
CA GLY A 126 11.23 9.79 5.87
C GLY A 126 10.07 10.56 6.53
N ARG A 127 10.34 11.35 7.57
CA ARG A 127 9.29 12.08 8.29
C ARG A 127 8.68 13.19 7.44
N LEU A 128 7.37 13.11 7.19
CA LEU A 128 6.66 14.08 6.37
C LEU A 128 6.39 15.40 7.13
N ARG A 129 6.50 16.51 6.39
CA ARG A 129 6.04 17.84 6.81
C ARG A 129 4.53 17.84 7.03
N THR A 130 4.03 18.79 7.80
CA THR A 130 2.61 18.82 8.23
C THR A 130 1.61 18.77 7.07
N ARG A 131 1.82 19.52 5.98
CA ARG A 131 0.91 19.52 4.83
C ARG A 131 0.84 18.15 4.14
N ALA A 132 1.99 17.59 3.77
CA ALA A 132 2.06 16.27 3.14
C ALA A 132 1.52 15.15 4.05
N ARG A 133 1.79 15.22 5.35
CA ARG A 133 1.24 14.28 6.33
C ARG A 133 -0.28 14.37 6.40
N LYS A 134 -0.86 15.59 6.43
CA LYS A 134 -2.32 15.77 6.41
C LYS A 134 -2.95 15.21 5.14
N ALA A 135 -2.35 15.44 3.97
CA ALA A 135 -2.81 14.89 2.70
C ALA A 135 -2.79 13.35 2.71
N LEU A 136 -1.70 12.73 3.18
CA LEU A 136 -1.60 11.27 3.28
C LEU A 136 -2.62 10.69 4.28
N VAL A 137 -2.86 11.37 5.42
CA VAL A 137 -3.91 10.98 6.37
C VAL A 137 -5.29 11.08 5.74
N ALA A 138 -5.59 12.16 5.02
CA ALA A 138 -6.86 12.33 4.33
C ALA A 138 -7.07 11.23 3.28
N ALA A 139 -6.07 10.96 2.44
CA ALA A 139 -6.12 9.88 1.46
C ALA A 139 -6.37 8.52 2.11
N HIS A 140 -5.68 8.22 3.22
CA HIS A 140 -5.87 6.97 3.96
C HIS A 140 -7.28 6.84 4.55
N VAL A 141 -7.81 7.93 5.13
CA VAL A 141 -9.16 7.94 5.72
C VAL A 141 -10.22 7.78 4.64
N ILE A 142 -10.10 8.49 3.51
CA ILE A 142 -11.03 8.38 2.38
C ILE A 142 -11.01 6.97 1.81
N ALA A 143 -9.82 6.40 1.57
CA ALA A 143 -9.68 5.03 1.07
C ALA A 143 -10.25 4.00 2.06
N SER A 144 -9.97 4.15 3.36
CA SER A 144 -10.47 3.22 4.39
C SER A 144 -11.99 3.31 4.55
N GLY A 145 -12.54 4.52 4.55
CA GLY A 145 -14.00 4.74 4.61
C GLY A 145 -14.70 4.22 3.36
N GLY A 146 -14.12 4.44 2.17
CA GLY A 146 -14.59 3.87 0.91
C GLY A 146 -14.58 2.34 0.93
N TRP A 147 -13.52 1.72 1.47
CA TRP A 147 -13.45 0.27 1.59
C TRP A 147 -14.51 -0.31 2.53
N VAL A 148 -14.74 0.33 3.69
CA VAL A 148 -15.86 -0.02 4.58
C VAL A 148 -17.21 0.13 3.86
N GLY A 149 -17.41 1.21 3.12
CA GLY A 149 -18.63 1.43 2.34
C GLY A 149 -18.89 0.35 1.30
N ILE A 150 -17.86 -0.05 0.56
CA ILE A 150 -17.94 -1.17 -0.40
C ILE A 150 -18.30 -2.47 0.32
N ALA A 151 -17.67 -2.76 1.48
CA ALA A 151 -17.98 -3.95 2.25
C ALA A 151 -19.45 -3.97 2.73
N ILE A 152 -20.01 -2.82 3.13
CA ILE A 152 -21.42 -2.69 3.49
C ILE A 152 -22.32 -3.03 2.29
N VAL A 153 -22.03 -2.46 1.11
CA VAL A 153 -22.80 -2.72 -0.11
C VAL A 153 -22.73 -4.21 -0.49
N MET A 154 -21.55 -4.83 -0.41
CA MET A 154 -21.38 -6.26 -0.71
C MET A 154 -22.16 -7.15 0.28
N VAL A 155 -22.19 -6.81 1.57
CA VAL A 155 -23.04 -7.51 2.55
C VAL A 155 -24.52 -7.32 2.19
N THR A 156 -24.96 -6.11 1.86
CA THR A 156 -26.34 -5.85 1.45
C THR A 156 -26.73 -6.64 0.21
N MET A 157 -25.89 -6.68 -0.82
CA MET A 157 -26.09 -7.50 -2.02
C MET A 157 -26.16 -8.99 -1.68
N SER A 158 -25.28 -9.47 -0.80
CA SER A 158 -25.31 -10.86 -0.34
C SER A 158 -26.63 -11.21 0.37
N VAL A 159 -27.18 -10.29 1.17
CA VAL A 159 -28.51 -10.47 1.79
C VAL A 159 -29.60 -10.55 0.74
N ILE A 160 -29.59 -9.65 -0.25
CA ILE A 160 -30.57 -9.66 -1.35
C ILE A 160 -30.50 -11.00 -2.11
N ALA A 161 -29.30 -11.48 -2.41
CA ALA A 161 -29.10 -12.76 -3.09
C ALA A 161 -29.60 -13.96 -2.27
N LEU A 162 -29.51 -13.90 -0.94
CA LEU A 162 -29.98 -14.96 -0.03
C LEU A 162 -31.50 -14.94 0.22
N THR A 163 -32.14 -13.78 0.13
CA THR A 163 -33.57 -13.64 0.48
C THR A 163 -34.49 -13.56 -0.73
N SER A 164 -33.95 -13.30 -1.92
CA SER A 164 -34.73 -13.24 -3.16
C SER A 164 -35.15 -14.62 -3.65
N THR A 165 -36.42 -14.76 -4.02
CA THR A 165 -36.96 -15.95 -4.69
C THR A 165 -36.94 -15.82 -6.22
N ASP A 166 -36.73 -14.62 -6.75
CA ASP A 166 -36.58 -14.38 -8.18
C ASP A 166 -35.13 -14.67 -8.62
N ALA A 167 -34.97 -15.67 -9.50
CA ALA A 167 -33.67 -16.09 -10.01
C ALA A 167 -32.97 -15.00 -10.84
N GLY A 168 -33.73 -14.17 -11.55
CA GLY A 168 -33.18 -13.06 -12.33
C GLY A 168 -32.50 -12.02 -11.44
N SER A 169 -33.15 -11.62 -10.36
CA SER A 169 -32.62 -10.73 -9.33
C SER A 169 -31.36 -11.28 -8.65
N VAL A 170 -31.34 -12.58 -8.32
CA VAL A 170 -30.15 -13.23 -7.71
C VAL A 170 -28.96 -13.19 -8.67
N ALA A 171 -29.15 -13.58 -9.93
CA ALA A 171 -28.10 -13.56 -10.95
C ALA A 171 -27.58 -12.14 -11.20
N ALA A 172 -28.47 -11.15 -11.32
CA ALA A 172 -28.10 -9.75 -11.49
C ALA A 172 -27.29 -9.23 -10.29
N THR A 173 -27.66 -9.63 -9.06
CA THR A 173 -26.98 -9.23 -7.83
C THR A 173 -25.56 -9.80 -7.76
N TYR A 174 -25.38 -11.10 -8.01
CA TYR A 174 -24.05 -11.70 -8.06
C TYR A 174 -23.18 -11.08 -9.16
N ARG A 175 -23.77 -10.76 -10.32
CA ARG A 175 -23.04 -10.07 -11.38
C ARG A 175 -22.55 -8.69 -10.96
N LEU A 176 -23.36 -7.92 -10.22
CA LEU A 176 -22.93 -6.64 -9.66
C LEU A 176 -21.80 -6.84 -8.64
N MET A 177 -21.89 -7.86 -7.80
CA MET A 177 -20.84 -8.19 -6.83
C MET A 177 -19.51 -8.53 -7.52
N GLU A 178 -19.51 -9.35 -8.58
CA GLU A 178 -18.30 -9.62 -9.39
C GLU A 178 -17.70 -8.34 -9.96
N ILE A 179 -18.53 -7.42 -10.48
CA ILE A 179 -18.05 -6.14 -11.01
C ILE A 179 -17.36 -5.35 -9.90
N PHE A 180 -17.94 -5.27 -8.70
CA PHE A 180 -17.32 -4.59 -7.56
C PHE A 180 -16.02 -5.24 -7.14
N ASP A 181 -15.98 -6.57 -7.11
CA ASP A 181 -14.83 -7.38 -6.73
C ASP A 181 -13.65 -7.24 -7.71
N LEU A 182 -13.93 -7.08 -9.01
CA LEU A 182 -12.91 -6.84 -10.04
C LEU A 182 -12.52 -5.37 -10.21
N THR A 183 -13.31 -4.44 -9.68
CA THR A 183 -13.09 -2.99 -9.86
C THR A 183 -12.79 -2.28 -8.55
N LEU A 184 -13.80 -1.74 -7.88
CA LEU A 184 -13.66 -0.82 -6.76
C LEU A 184 -12.98 -1.45 -5.54
N LEU A 185 -13.22 -2.75 -5.29
CA LEU A 185 -12.76 -3.42 -4.08
C LEU A 185 -11.21 -3.54 -4.04
N PRO A 186 -10.52 -4.01 -5.11
CA PRO A 186 -9.06 -3.96 -5.21
C PRO A 186 -8.50 -2.55 -5.03
N TRP A 187 -9.08 -1.55 -5.69
CA TRP A 187 -8.61 -0.16 -5.58
C TRP A 187 -8.68 0.36 -4.14
N ALA A 188 -9.83 0.20 -3.49
CA ALA A 188 -10.03 0.68 -2.12
C ALA A 188 -9.13 -0.05 -1.12
N ASN A 189 -9.00 -1.37 -1.26
CA ASN A 189 -8.16 -2.21 -0.41
C ASN A 189 -6.68 -1.81 -0.51
N PHE A 190 -6.12 -1.79 -1.72
CA PHE A 190 -4.71 -1.42 -1.91
C PHE A 190 -4.45 0.03 -1.52
N ALA A 191 -5.35 0.96 -1.84
CA ALA A 191 -5.23 2.35 -1.42
C ALA A 191 -5.20 2.49 0.10
N ALA A 192 -6.11 1.83 0.83
CA ALA A 192 -6.18 1.88 2.29
C ALA A 192 -4.94 1.23 2.93
N THR A 193 -4.56 0.04 2.47
CA THR A 193 -3.47 -0.75 3.03
C THR A 193 -2.10 -0.10 2.77
N LEU A 194 -1.82 0.28 1.52
CA LEU A 194 -0.54 0.90 1.15
C LEU A 194 -0.38 2.31 1.76
N SER A 195 -1.45 3.11 1.82
CA SER A 195 -1.40 4.40 2.53
C SER A 195 -1.21 4.21 4.04
N GLY A 196 -1.77 3.13 4.63
CA GLY A 196 -1.51 2.74 6.01
C GLY A 196 -0.06 2.38 6.27
N VAL A 197 0.57 1.64 5.34
CA VAL A 197 2.01 1.34 5.37
C VAL A 197 2.83 2.62 5.27
N ALA A 198 2.51 3.48 4.31
CA ALA A 198 3.18 4.77 4.14
C ALA A 198 3.08 5.64 5.40
N LEU A 199 1.90 5.72 6.04
CA LEU A 199 1.73 6.43 7.32
C LEU A 199 2.56 5.81 8.44
N GLY A 200 2.60 4.49 8.55
CA GLY A 200 3.40 3.80 9.55
C GLY A 200 4.90 4.11 9.40
N LEU A 201 5.40 4.20 8.16
CA LEU A 201 6.81 4.46 7.88
C LEU A 201 7.19 5.95 7.98
N THR A 202 6.27 6.87 7.66
CA THR A 202 6.55 8.31 7.60
C THR A 202 6.17 9.09 8.86
N THR A 203 5.53 8.44 9.84
CA THR A 203 5.10 9.07 11.10
C THR A 203 5.83 8.51 12.31
N LYS A 204 5.65 9.16 13.48
CA LYS A 204 6.25 8.72 14.75
C LYS A 204 5.75 7.35 15.24
N TRP A 205 4.65 6.87 14.67
CA TRP A 205 3.99 5.65 15.10
C TRP A 205 4.81 4.42 14.73
N GLY A 206 5.37 4.29 13.53
CA GLY A 206 6.05 3.06 13.11
C GLY A 206 5.07 1.90 12.87
N LEU A 207 5.40 0.97 11.97
CA LEU A 207 4.51 -0.17 11.64
C LEU A 207 4.33 -1.16 12.80
N ILE A 208 5.40 -1.47 13.52
CA ILE A 208 5.43 -2.53 14.56
C ILE A 208 5.85 -1.96 15.91
N ARG A 209 5.67 -0.65 16.14
CA ARG A 209 6.06 -0.02 17.42
C ARG A 209 4.96 -0.14 18.47
N TYR A 210 3.70 -0.13 18.02
CA TYR A 210 2.51 -0.20 18.86
C TYR A 210 1.65 -1.37 18.38
N TYR A 211 1.10 -2.15 19.32
CA TYR A 211 0.30 -3.33 18.97
C TYR A 211 -0.92 -2.95 18.12
N TRP A 212 -1.61 -1.85 18.46
CA TRP A 212 -2.77 -1.41 17.71
C TRP A 212 -2.45 -1.04 16.24
N VAL A 213 -1.23 -0.56 15.94
CA VAL A 213 -0.80 -0.29 14.56
C VAL A 213 -0.49 -1.58 13.81
N ALA A 214 0.15 -2.54 14.49
CA ALA A 214 0.46 -3.83 13.88
C ALA A 214 -0.82 -4.64 13.62
N ILE A 215 -1.74 -4.69 14.58
CA ILE A 215 -3.00 -5.43 14.48
C ILE A 215 -3.84 -4.87 13.33
N LYS A 216 -4.03 -3.55 13.19
CA LYS A 216 -4.79 -3.01 12.06
C LYS A 216 -4.15 -3.33 10.70
N LEU A 217 -2.82 -3.40 10.64
CA LEU A 217 -2.12 -3.76 9.40
C LEU A 217 -2.31 -5.25 9.09
N VAL A 218 -2.25 -6.11 10.11
CA VAL A 218 -2.55 -7.55 9.99
C VAL A 218 -3.99 -7.75 9.56
N ILE A 219 -4.94 -6.99 10.10
CA ILE A 219 -6.34 -7.03 9.66
C ILE A 219 -6.45 -6.66 8.18
N GLY A 220 -5.87 -5.54 7.74
CA GLY A 220 -5.93 -5.14 6.34
C GLY A 220 -5.32 -6.17 5.37
N ILE A 221 -4.16 -6.74 5.72
CA ILE A 221 -3.53 -7.81 4.95
C ILE A 221 -4.35 -9.10 5.00
N GLY A 222 -4.92 -9.45 6.16
CA GLY A 222 -5.76 -10.63 6.33
C GLY A 222 -7.03 -10.57 5.49
N VAL A 223 -7.70 -9.41 5.45
CA VAL A 223 -8.85 -9.18 4.57
C VAL A 223 -8.43 -9.27 3.10
N LEU A 224 -7.24 -8.77 2.73
CA LEU A 224 -6.71 -8.93 1.38
C LEU A 224 -6.52 -10.41 1.01
N VAL A 225 -5.91 -11.20 1.90
CA VAL A 225 -5.70 -12.64 1.67
C VAL A 225 -7.03 -13.39 1.59
N LEU A 226 -7.99 -13.09 2.46
CA LEU A 226 -9.32 -13.68 2.43
C LEU A 226 -10.05 -13.34 1.12
N ALA A 227 -9.98 -12.09 0.68
CA ALA A 227 -10.65 -11.63 -0.52
C ALA A 227 -10.11 -12.37 -1.77
N PHE A 228 -8.79 -12.29 -1.99
CA PHE A 228 -8.18 -12.85 -3.20
C PHE A 228 -7.94 -14.37 -3.15
N GLY A 229 -7.88 -14.98 -1.97
CA GLY A 229 -7.55 -16.40 -1.82
C GLY A 229 -8.74 -17.31 -1.55
N PHE A 230 -9.94 -16.76 -1.34
CA PHE A 230 -11.14 -17.55 -1.06
C PHE A 230 -12.42 -16.87 -1.55
N LEU A 231 -12.62 -15.60 -1.22
CA LEU A 231 -13.90 -14.94 -1.48
C LEU A 231 -14.14 -14.70 -2.98
N HIS A 232 -13.09 -14.43 -3.75
CA HIS A 232 -13.15 -14.29 -5.20
C HIS A 232 -13.72 -15.56 -5.86
N ASP A 233 -13.10 -16.71 -5.61
CA ASP A 233 -13.51 -18.00 -6.19
C ASP A 233 -14.93 -18.38 -5.74
N ALA A 234 -15.26 -18.15 -4.46
CA ALA A 234 -16.60 -18.40 -3.94
C ALA A 234 -17.67 -17.51 -4.59
N LEU A 235 -17.30 -16.26 -4.91
CA LEU A 235 -18.18 -15.31 -5.58
C LEU A 235 -18.40 -15.69 -7.05
N GLU A 236 -17.33 -16.02 -7.78
CA GLU A 236 -17.40 -16.49 -9.18
C GLU A 236 -18.26 -17.76 -9.28
N ALA A 237 -18.02 -18.75 -8.41
CA ALA A 237 -18.84 -19.97 -8.35
C ALA A 237 -20.32 -19.67 -8.05
N SER A 238 -20.61 -18.70 -7.18
CA SER A 238 -22.00 -18.29 -6.88
C SER A 238 -22.66 -17.58 -8.06
N ALA A 239 -21.91 -16.76 -8.79
CA ALA A 239 -22.41 -16.03 -9.94
C ALA A 239 -22.69 -16.95 -11.13
N GLU A 240 -21.79 -17.88 -11.43
CA GLU A 240 -21.98 -18.90 -12.45
C GLU A 240 -23.21 -19.76 -12.16
N ALA A 241 -23.32 -20.24 -10.93
CA ALA A 241 -24.46 -21.04 -10.51
C ALA A 241 -25.76 -20.23 -10.64
N ALA A 242 -25.79 -18.98 -10.17
CA ALA A 242 -26.98 -18.13 -10.26
C ALA A 242 -27.42 -17.89 -11.71
N ALA A 243 -26.47 -17.73 -12.63
CA ALA A 243 -26.75 -17.60 -14.06
C ALA A 243 -27.39 -18.86 -14.64
N GLN A 244 -26.96 -20.06 -14.21
CA GLN A 244 -27.54 -21.33 -14.68
C GLN A 244 -28.99 -21.52 -14.23
N VAL A 245 -29.33 -21.13 -12.98
CA VAL A 245 -30.73 -21.16 -12.50
C VAL A 245 -31.60 -20.20 -13.28
N ALA A 246 -31.11 -18.97 -13.49
CA ALA A 246 -31.85 -17.97 -14.24
C ALA A 246 -32.11 -18.41 -15.70
N ALA A 247 -31.21 -19.21 -16.28
CA ALA A 247 -31.38 -19.81 -17.61
C ALA A 247 -32.29 -21.06 -17.62
N GLY A 248 -32.82 -21.49 -16.46
CA GLY A 248 -33.65 -22.69 -16.33
C GLY A 248 -32.88 -24.02 -16.36
N GLY A 249 -31.54 -23.97 -16.25
CA GLY A 249 -30.65 -25.14 -16.33
C GLY A 249 -30.41 -25.87 -15.01
N ALA A 250 -30.84 -25.31 -13.87
CA ALA A 250 -30.64 -25.88 -12.54
C ALA A 250 -31.79 -25.51 -11.59
N THR A 251 -31.94 -26.24 -10.48
CA THR A 251 -32.93 -25.95 -9.43
C THR A 251 -32.29 -25.28 -8.23
N ALA A 252 -32.99 -24.34 -7.58
CA ALA A 252 -32.49 -23.54 -6.46
C ALA A 252 -32.00 -24.33 -5.21
N HIS A 253 -32.20 -25.65 -5.19
CA HIS A 253 -31.83 -26.51 -4.06
C HIS A 253 -30.31 -26.81 -3.99
N ASP A 254 -29.56 -26.68 -5.08
CA ASP A 254 -28.10 -26.94 -5.12
C ASP A 254 -27.23 -25.76 -4.61
N PHE A 255 -27.85 -24.70 -4.08
CA PHE A 255 -27.27 -23.36 -3.97
C PHE A 255 -26.80 -22.94 -2.56
N GLY A 256 -27.34 -23.55 -1.50
CA GLY A 256 -27.31 -22.93 -0.16
C GLY A 256 -25.93 -22.77 0.47
N LEU A 257 -25.00 -23.71 0.25
CA LEU A 257 -23.70 -23.70 0.94
C LEU A 257 -22.73 -22.63 0.38
N VAL A 258 -22.73 -22.40 -0.93
CA VAL A 258 -21.82 -21.43 -1.58
C VAL A 258 -22.28 -19.99 -1.32
N GLN A 259 -23.60 -19.74 -1.39
CA GLN A 259 -24.16 -18.43 -1.08
C GLN A 259 -23.91 -18.01 0.38
N GLY A 260 -24.02 -18.97 1.31
CA GLY A 260 -23.68 -18.76 2.72
C GLY A 260 -22.21 -18.38 2.94
N ALA A 261 -21.29 -19.01 2.21
CA ALA A 261 -19.86 -18.71 2.29
C ALA A 261 -19.55 -17.28 1.83
N VAL A 262 -20.18 -16.82 0.74
CA VAL A 262 -20.03 -15.45 0.24
C VAL A 262 -20.54 -14.43 1.27
N PHE A 263 -21.74 -14.64 1.80
CA PHE A 263 -22.32 -13.76 2.82
C PHE A 263 -21.45 -13.66 4.07
N TRP A 264 -21.07 -14.81 4.66
CA TRP A 264 -20.24 -14.82 5.86
C TRP A 264 -18.84 -14.28 5.61
N GLY A 265 -18.29 -14.47 4.41
CA GLY A 265 -17.03 -13.87 3.98
C GLY A 265 -17.08 -12.34 3.99
N PHE A 266 -18.11 -11.73 3.39
CA PHE A 266 -18.27 -10.28 3.40
C PHE A 266 -18.60 -9.73 4.79
N VAL A 267 -19.42 -10.42 5.58
CA VAL A 267 -19.71 -10.03 6.98
C VAL A 267 -18.43 -10.05 7.82
N PHE A 268 -17.64 -11.12 7.72
CA PHE A 268 -16.37 -11.22 8.42
C PHE A 268 -15.41 -10.09 7.99
N GLY A 269 -15.32 -9.82 6.68
CA GLY A 269 -14.55 -8.70 6.14
C GLY A 269 -14.99 -7.35 6.73
N LEU A 270 -16.31 -7.08 6.73
CA LEU A 270 -16.88 -5.84 7.27
C LEU A 270 -16.58 -5.69 8.77
N VAL A 271 -16.81 -6.72 9.57
CA VAL A 271 -16.52 -6.71 11.02
C VAL A 271 -15.04 -6.41 11.28
N ASN A 272 -14.14 -7.02 10.51
CA ASN A 272 -12.70 -6.76 10.61
C ASN A 272 -12.35 -5.32 10.24
N LEU A 273 -12.90 -4.78 9.15
CA LEU A 273 -12.66 -3.39 8.75
C LEU A 273 -13.19 -2.40 9.79
N LEU A 274 -14.37 -2.65 10.37
CA LEU A 274 -14.91 -1.86 11.47
C LEU A 274 -14.01 -1.96 12.70
N ALA A 275 -13.55 -3.16 13.08
CA ALA A 275 -12.61 -3.34 14.18
C ALA A 275 -11.31 -2.56 13.95
N ALA A 276 -10.75 -2.58 12.73
CA ALA A 276 -9.58 -1.79 12.37
C ALA A 276 -9.82 -0.28 12.48
N MET A 277 -11.02 0.19 12.10
CA MET A 277 -11.44 1.59 12.25
C MET A 277 -11.55 1.98 13.73
N LEU A 278 -12.25 1.17 14.55
CA LEU A 278 -12.38 1.40 15.99
C LEU A 278 -11.01 1.41 16.68
N LEU A 279 -10.11 0.51 16.29
CA LEU A 279 -8.75 0.44 16.80
C LEU A 279 -7.95 1.73 16.48
N SER A 280 -8.22 2.35 15.33
CA SER A 280 -7.63 3.62 14.90
C SER A 280 -8.14 4.81 15.73
N LEU A 281 -9.40 4.75 16.20
CA LEU A 281 -10.03 5.80 17.01
C LEU A 281 -9.62 5.69 18.49
N TYR A 282 -9.85 4.53 19.10
CA TYR A 282 -9.64 4.33 20.53
C TYR A 282 -8.18 4.15 20.94
N LYS A 283 -7.32 3.68 20.02
CA LYS A 283 -5.85 3.52 20.22
C LYS A 283 -5.53 2.92 21.60
N PRO A 284 -5.78 1.62 21.83
CA PRO A 284 -5.76 0.97 23.16
C PRO A 284 -4.40 0.90 23.88
N GLY A 285 -3.48 1.83 23.62
CA GLY A 285 -2.18 1.88 24.27
C GLY A 285 -1.28 0.72 23.86
N GLY A 286 -0.17 0.56 24.58
CA GLY A 286 0.73 -0.59 24.42
C GLY A 286 1.79 -0.45 23.33
N LYS A 287 3.06 -0.43 23.74
CA LYS A 287 4.22 -0.56 22.85
C LYS A 287 4.57 -2.04 22.69
N THR A 288 5.00 -2.43 21.50
CA THR A 288 5.55 -3.79 21.27
C THR A 288 6.91 -3.92 21.95
N ARG A 289 7.41 -5.15 22.12
CA ARG A 289 8.79 -5.42 22.59
C ARG A 289 9.84 -4.60 21.81
N ARG A 290 9.65 -4.48 20.49
CA ARG A 290 10.51 -3.67 19.61
C ARG A 290 10.39 -2.17 19.89
N GLY A 291 9.17 -1.67 20.12
CA GLY A 291 8.93 -0.27 20.47
C GLY A 291 9.51 0.12 21.84
N LEU A 292 9.50 -0.81 22.80
CA LEU A 292 10.16 -0.65 24.10
C LEU A 292 11.68 -0.58 23.95
N ARG A 293 12.31 -1.53 23.24
CA ARG A 293 13.76 -1.53 22.98
C ARG A 293 14.25 -0.27 22.25
N THR A 294 13.46 0.27 21.33
CA THR A 294 13.78 1.51 20.61
C THR A 294 13.72 2.74 21.52
N THR A 295 12.86 2.73 22.54
CA THR A 295 12.73 3.84 23.51
C THR A 295 13.77 3.71 24.64
N ALA A 296 14.13 2.47 25.01
CA ALA A 296 15.07 2.16 26.08
C ALA A 296 16.54 2.27 25.68
N ARG A 297 16.86 2.43 24.38
CA ARG A 297 18.24 2.67 23.94
C ARG A 297 18.70 4.00 24.57
N PRO A 298 19.65 3.99 25.52
CA PRO A 298 20.10 5.22 26.14
C PRO A 298 20.63 6.14 25.05
N ARG A 299 20.31 7.43 25.13
CA ARG A 299 21.09 8.46 24.45
C ARG A 299 22.46 8.50 25.14
N GLY A 300 23.31 7.52 24.85
CA GLY A 300 24.64 7.41 25.46
C GLY A 300 25.63 8.32 24.75
N ALA A 301 26.34 9.13 25.55
CA ALA A 301 27.60 9.83 25.27
C ALA A 301 27.53 11.17 24.48
N ALA A 302 26.75 12.13 24.97
CA ALA A 302 26.99 13.55 24.70
C ALA A 302 26.75 14.36 25.98
N ASP A 303 27.58 14.12 27.00
CA ASP A 303 27.94 15.08 28.05
C ASP A 303 28.89 14.38 29.03
N HIS A 304 30.15 14.25 28.64
CA HIS A 304 31.27 14.08 29.57
C HIS A 304 32.52 14.65 28.91
N ARG A 305 32.75 15.95 29.16
CA ARG A 305 34.02 16.64 29.47
C ARG A 305 33.98 18.07 28.98
#